data_AF-B0PC59-F1
#
_entry.id   AF-B0PC59-F1
#
_cell.length_a   1.000
_cell.length_b   1.000
_cell.length_c   1.000
_cell.angle_alpha   90.00
_cell.angle_beta   90.00
_cell.angle_gamma   90.00
#
_symmetry.space_group_name_H-M   'P 1'
#
loop_
_entity.id
_entity.type
_entity.pdbx_description
1 polymer ?
#
loop_
_entity_poly.entity_id
_entity_poly.type
_entity_poly.pdbx_seq_one_letter_code
_entity_poly.pdbx_strand_id
1 'polypeptide(L)'
;MPLTPLQTLAVVLTVAGVTVLCRALPFLLFRDGRPVSGGVIYLGRVLPYAIIAILVVYCLRGIDFASVPFGAPEIIAVSLTVAIHVWKRNNLLSIGVSTTVYMLLLRLF
;
A
#
# COMPACT_ATOMS: atom_id res chain seq x y z
N MET A 1 14.64 17.12 -15.67
CA MET A 1 16.04 17.49 -15.36
C MET A 1 16.57 16.44 -14.38
N PRO A 2 17.59 15.64 -14.73
CA PRO A 2 18.09 14.60 -13.82
C PRO A 2 18.71 15.25 -12.58
N LEU A 3 18.34 14.76 -11.40
CA LEU A 3 18.90 15.19 -10.12
C LEU A 3 20.38 14.80 -10.07
N THR A 4 21.25 15.67 -9.58
CA THR A 4 22.66 15.33 -9.39
C THR A 4 22.80 14.24 -8.31
N PRO A 5 23.86 13.41 -8.34
CA PRO A 5 24.08 12.37 -7.33
C PRO A 5 24.12 12.93 -5.90
N LEU A 6 24.60 14.18 -5.74
CA LEU A 6 24.59 14.87 -4.45
C LEU A 6 23.17 15.25 -4.00
N GLN A 7 22.33 15.73 -4.92
CA GLN A 7 20.94 16.08 -4.63
C GLN A 7 20.10 14.85 -4.26
N THR A 8 20.27 13.74 -4.98
CA THR A 8 19.58 12.48 -4.66
C THR A 8 19.96 11.97 -3.27
N LEU A 9 21.26 12.02 -2.92
CA LEU A 9 21.74 11.61 -1.60
C LEU A 9 21.20 12.51 -0.48
N ALA A 10 21.15 13.83 -0.71
CA ALA A 10 20.56 14.78 0.23
C ALA A 10 19.05 14.53 0.44
N VAL A 11 18.31 14.24 -0.62
CA VAL A 11 16.87 13.91 -0.54
C VAL A 11 16.66 12.62 0.26
N VAL A 12 17.41 11.56 -0.05
CA VAL A 12 17.31 10.27 0.65
C VAL A 12 17.58 10.45 2.15
N LEU A 13 18.65 11.16 2.52
CA LEU A 13 18.97 11.42 3.93
C LEU A 13 17.89 12.23 4.63
N THR A 14 17.31 13.23 3.94
CA THR A 14 16.24 14.05 4.51
C THR A 14 14.98 13.21 4.76
N VAL A 15 14.54 12.44 3.77
CA VAL A 15 13.37 11.56 3.90
C VAL A 15 13.59 10.49 4.97
N ALA A 16 14.78 9.88 5.01
CA ALA A 16 15.12 8.90 6.02
C ALA A 16 15.10 9.52 7.42
N GLY A 17 15.73 10.68 7.61
CA GLY A 17 15.74 11.40 8.88
C GLY A 17 14.34 11.76 9.36
N VAL A 18 13.52 12.33 8.49
CA VAL A 18 12.11 12.66 8.80
C VAL A 18 11.31 11.41 9.14
N THR A 19 11.47 10.32 8.39
CA THR A 19 10.75 9.06 8.64
C THR A 19 11.11 8.46 9.99
N VAL A 20 12.40 8.44 10.33
CA VAL A 20 12.89 7.97 11.64
C VAL A 20 12.37 8.87 12.75
N LEU A 21 12.40 10.19 12.57
CA LEU A 21 11.85 11.15 13.53
C LEU A 21 10.36 10.92 13.76
N CYS A 22 9.55 10.80 12.70
CA CYS A 22 8.11 10.54 12.83
C CYS A 22 7.81 9.20 13.53
N ARG A 23 8.65 8.18 13.33
CA ARG A 23 8.51 6.89 14.03
C ARG A 23 9.01 6.94 15.47
N ALA A 24 10.08 7.68 15.75
CA ALA A 24 10.67 7.81 17.08
C ALA A 24 9.89 8.78 17.99
N LEU A 25 9.21 9.77 17.40
CA LEU A 25 8.37 10.75 18.08
C LEU A 25 7.36 10.12 19.05
N PRO A 26 6.52 9.14 18.65
CA PRO A 26 5.59 8.51 19.58
C PRO A 26 6.33 7.79 20.72
N PHE A 27 7.48 7.16 20.47
CA PHE A 27 8.24 6.50 21.54
C PHE A 27 8.90 7.49 22.50
N LEU A 28 9.32 8.68 22.03
CA LEU A 28 9.91 9.72 22.86
C LEU A 28 8.85 10.49 23.66
N LEU A 29 7.71 10.80 23.03
CA LEU A 29 6.61 11.57 23.63
C LEU A 29 5.80 10.74 24.65
N PHE A 30 5.67 9.42 24.43
CA PHE A 30 4.96 8.49 25.30
C PHE A 30 5.91 7.66 26.19
N ARG A 31 7.14 8.11 26.39
CA ARG A 31 8.06 7.54 27.40
C ARG A 31 7.52 7.89 28.79
N ASP A 32 7.55 6.91 29.70
CA ASP A 32 7.05 6.95 31.09
C ASP A 32 5.53 6.80 31.28
N GLY A 33 5.02 5.57 31.21
CA GLY A 33 3.83 5.10 31.96
C GLY A 33 2.49 5.82 31.77
N ARG A 34 2.42 6.88 30.95
CA ARG A 34 1.19 7.62 30.68
C ARG A 34 0.35 6.80 29.69
N PRO A 35 -0.95 6.61 29.96
CA PRO A 35 -1.82 5.91 29.03
C PRO A 35 -1.82 6.69 27.71
N VAL A 36 -1.49 6.01 26.61
CA VAL A 36 -1.60 6.55 25.25
C VAL A 36 -3.03 7.06 25.09
N SER A 37 -3.20 8.34 24.74
CA SER A 37 -4.53 8.96 24.68
C SER A 37 -5.47 8.14 23.78
N GLY A 38 -6.73 7.97 24.20
CA GLY A 38 -7.70 7.13 23.49
C GLY A 38 -7.85 7.48 22.00
N GLY A 39 -7.65 8.76 21.65
CA GLY A 39 -7.65 9.23 20.26
C GLY A 39 -6.52 8.65 19.40
N VAL A 40 -5.31 8.50 19.94
CA VAL A 40 -4.16 7.91 19.21
C VAL A 40 -4.36 6.41 19.00
N ILE A 41 -4.89 5.70 20.00
CA ILE A 41 -5.21 4.26 19.89
C ILE A 41 -6.34 4.04 18.86
N TYR A 42 -7.38 4.87 18.92
CA TYR A 42 -8.49 4.81 17.96
C TYR A 42 -8.00 5.08 16.54
N LEU A 43 -7.20 6.13 16.35
CA LEU A 43 -6.63 6.44 15.05
C LEU A 43 -5.76 5.28 14.54
N GLY A 44 -4.90 4.72 15.39
CA GLY A 44 -4.10 3.54 15.05
C GLY A 44 -4.91 2.30 14.64
N ARG A 45 -6.14 2.15 15.14
CA ARG A 45 -7.06 1.07 14.74
C ARG A 45 -7.77 1.34 13.41
N VAL A 46 -8.16 2.59 13.14
CA VAL A 46 -8.98 2.95 11.97
C VAL A 46 -8.13 3.29 10.74
N LEU A 47 -6.96 3.91 10.94
CA LEU A 47 -6.08 4.35 9.85
C LEU A 47 -5.66 3.20 8.92
N PRO A 48 -5.27 2.01 9.40
CA PRO A 48 -4.86 0.92 8.52
C PRO A 48 -5.97 0.50 7.55
N TYR A 49 -7.21 0.44 8.03
CA TYR A 49 -8.35 0.09 7.18
C TYR A 49 -8.58 1.15 6.10
N ALA A 50 -8.54 2.43 6.46
CA ALA A 50 -8.70 3.54 5.52
C ALA A 50 -7.57 3.58 4.46
N ILE A 51 -6.33 3.30 4.87
CA ILE A 51 -5.18 3.27 3.97
C ILE A 51 -5.28 2.11 2.96
N ILE A 52 -5.71 0.92 3.40
CA ILE A 52 -5.91 -0.19 2.45
C ILE A 52 -7.01 0.15 1.44
N ALA A 53 -8.11 0.77 1.88
CA ALA A 53 -9.17 1.19 0.97
C ALA A 53 -8.69 2.22 -0.07
N ILE A 54 -7.96 3.26 0.35
CA ILE A 54 -7.46 4.27 -0.59
C ILE A 54 -6.41 3.71 -1.54
N LEU A 55 -5.59 2.75 -1.08
CA LEU A 55 -4.59 2.09 -1.91
C LEU A 55 -5.27 1.30 -3.04
N VAL A 56 -6.35 0.57 -2.75
CA VAL A 56 -7.15 -0.14 -3.77
C VAL A 56 -7.72 0.85 -4.79
N VAL A 57 -8.32 1.95 -4.34
CA VAL A 57 -8.85 3.00 -5.24
C VAL A 57 -7.74 3.61 -6.10
N TYR A 58 -6.57 3.85 -5.51
CA TYR A 58 -5.43 4.43 -6.22
C TYR A 58 -4.87 3.48 -7.29
N CYS A 59 -4.76 2.18 -6.98
CA CYS A 59 -4.38 1.16 -7.96
C CYS A 59 -5.34 1.13 -9.16
N LEU A 60 -6.63 1.35 -8.94
CA LEU A 60 -7.64 1.40 -10.00
C LEU A 60 -7.68 2.74 -10.76
N ARG A 61 -7.24 3.83 -10.14
CA ARG A 61 -7.27 5.18 -10.74
C ARG A 61 -6.26 5.35 -11.88
N GLY A 62 -5.15 4.63 -11.83
CA GLY A 62 -4.09 4.70 -12.85
C GLY A 62 -4.35 3.85 -14.09
N ILE A 63 -5.53 3.24 -14.20
CA ILE A 63 -5.86 2.33 -15.30
C ILE A 63 -6.20 3.16 -16.54
N ASP A 64 -5.33 3.10 -17.53
CA ASP A 64 -5.60 3.62 -18.87
C ASP A 64 -6.49 2.63 -19.63
N PHE A 65 -7.80 2.89 -19.65
CA PHE A 65 -8.79 2.12 -20.42
C PHE A 65 -8.62 2.25 -21.94
N ALA A 66 -7.68 3.08 -22.42
CA ALA A 66 -7.53 3.48 -23.82
C ALA A 66 -6.45 2.69 -24.60
N SER A 67 -5.56 1.95 -23.93
CA SER A 67 -4.56 1.10 -24.58
C SER A 67 -4.94 -0.38 -24.48
N VAL A 68 -4.78 -1.12 -25.59
CA VAL A 68 -4.94 -2.58 -25.59
C VAL A 68 -3.92 -3.15 -24.60
N PRO A 69 -4.31 -3.94 -23.57
CA PRO A 69 -5.56 -4.68 -23.41
C PRO A 69 -6.54 -4.10 -22.35
N PHE A 70 -7.15 -2.93 -22.61
CA PHE A 70 -8.44 -2.47 -22.06
C PHE A 70 -8.72 -2.68 -20.54
N GLY A 71 -7.72 -2.64 -19.66
CA GLY A 71 -7.92 -2.84 -18.21
C GLY A 71 -8.60 -4.16 -17.78
N ALA A 72 -8.81 -5.09 -18.73
CA ALA A 72 -9.43 -6.39 -18.48
C ALA A 72 -8.63 -7.26 -17.49
N PRO A 73 -7.27 -7.27 -17.52
CA PRO A 73 -6.47 -8.02 -16.55
C PRO A 73 -6.72 -7.59 -15.10
N GLU A 74 -6.93 -6.30 -14.88
CA GLU A 74 -7.04 -5.72 -13.54
C GLU A 74 -8.41 -6.02 -12.92
N ILE A 75 -9.49 -5.89 -13.71
CA ILE A 75 -10.84 -6.25 -13.27
C ILE A 75 -10.91 -7.75 -12.94
N ILE A 76 -10.29 -8.61 -13.76
CA ILE A 76 -10.25 -10.06 -13.53
C ILE A 76 -9.41 -10.39 -12.28
N ALA A 77 -8.24 -9.77 -12.11
CA ALA A 77 -7.40 -10.01 -10.93
C ALA A 77 -8.06 -9.53 -9.62
N VAL A 78 -8.74 -8.38 -9.64
CA VAL A 78 -9.47 -7.85 -8.46
C VAL A 78 -10.65 -8.73 -8.11
N SER A 79 -11.48 -9.11 -9.10
CA SER A 79 -12.62 -10.00 -8.88
C SER A 79 -12.19 -11.38 -8.39
N LEU A 80 -11.09 -11.92 -8.91
CA LEU A 80 -10.49 -13.17 -8.42
C LEU A 80 -9.96 -13.04 -6.99
N THR A 81 -9.32 -11.92 -6.65
CA THR A 81 -8.86 -11.63 -5.28
C THR A 81 -10.05 -11.66 -4.32
N VAL A 82 -11.15 -10.97 -4.65
CA VAL A 82 -12.37 -10.95 -3.83
C VAL A 82 -12.94 -12.35 -3.67
N ALA A 83 -13.08 -13.10 -4.75
CA ALA A 83 -13.64 -14.46 -4.73
C ALA A 83 -12.81 -15.40 -3.82
N ILE A 84 -11.48 -15.41 -3.97
CA ILE A 84 -10.58 -16.27 -3.19
C ILE A 84 -10.54 -15.84 -1.72
N HIS A 85 -10.54 -14.53 -1.45
CA HIS A 85 -10.51 -14.01 -0.09
C HIS A 85 -11.77 -14.42 0.70
N VAL A 86 -12.94 -14.33 0.07
CA VAL A 86 -14.22 -14.71 0.68
C VAL A 86 -14.29 -16.22 0.94
N TRP A 87 -13.79 -17.04 0.01
CA TRP A 87 -13.85 -18.49 0.14
C TRP A 87 -12.84 -19.08 1.12
N LYS A 88 -11.56 -18.64 1.04
CA LYS A 88 -10.48 -19.34 1.75
C LYS A 88 -10.00 -18.64 3.03
N ARG A 89 -10.43 -17.40 3.29
CA ARG A 89 -9.99 -16.55 4.42
C ARG A 89 -8.47 -16.56 4.68
N ASN A 90 -7.66 -16.87 3.66
CA ASN A 90 -6.21 -17.01 3.77
C ASN A 90 -5.53 -15.94 2.91
N ASN A 91 -4.98 -14.91 3.57
CA ASN A 91 -4.38 -13.74 2.92
C ASN A 91 -3.22 -14.12 1.98
N LEU A 92 -2.37 -15.05 2.39
CA LEU A 92 -1.20 -15.46 1.61
C LEU A 92 -1.61 -16.08 0.26
N LEU A 93 -2.67 -16.89 0.27
CA LEU A 93 -3.17 -17.51 -0.94
C LEU A 93 -3.92 -16.52 -1.83
N SER A 94 -4.70 -15.62 -1.23
CA SER A 94 -5.45 -14.61 -1.96
C SER A 94 -4.54 -13.65 -2.73
N ILE A 95 -3.42 -13.22 -2.13
CA ILE A 95 -2.45 -12.32 -2.76
C ILE A 95 -1.64 -13.07 -3.82
N GLY A 96 -1.16 -14.27 -3.49
CA GLY A 96 -0.32 -15.06 -4.40
C GLY A 96 -1.06 -15.43 -5.68
N VAL A 97 -2.26 -15.99 -5.56
CA VAL A 97 -3.03 -16.45 -6.73
C VAL A 97 -3.44 -15.28 -7.62
N SER A 98 -3.94 -14.17 -7.05
CA SER A 98 -4.35 -13.03 -7.87
C SER A 98 -3.17 -12.36 -8.58
N THR A 99 -2.01 -12.28 -7.92
CA THR A 99 -0.79 -11.73 -8.54
C THR A 99 -0.28 -12.62 -9.67
N THR A 100 -0.27 -13.94 -9.49
CA THR A 100 0.14 -14.88 -10.55
C THR A 100 -0.79 -14.80 -11.75
N VAL A 101 -2.11 -14.75 -11.53
CA VAL A 101 -3.09 -14.61 -12.60
C VAL A 101 -2.93 -13.26 -13.31
N TYR A 102 -2.74 -12.17 -12.56
CA TYR A 102 -2.47 -10.85 -13.12
C TYR A 102 -1.23 -10.84 -14.02
N MET A 103 -0.11 -11.40 -13.54
CA MET A 103 1.12 -11.49 -14.33
C MET A 103 1.00 -12.40 -15.55
N LEU A 104 0.21 -13.47 -15.48
CA LEU A 104 -0.07 -14.31 -16.65
C LEU A 104 -0.87 -13.55 -17.70
N LEU A 105 -1.95 -12.86 -17.30
CA LEU A 105 -2.74 -12.07 -18.23
C LEU A 105 -1.92 -10.96 -18.90
N LEU A 106 -1.06 -10.26 -18.14
CA LEU A 106 -0.15 -9.24 -18.70
C LEU A 106 0.92 -9.78 -19.65
N ARG A 107 1.26 -11.08 -19.58
CA ARG A 107 2.23 -11.69 -20.50
C ARG A 107 1.58 -12.34 -21.71
N LEU A 108 0.30 -12.69 -21.62
CA LEU A 108 -0.47 -13.32 -22.69
C LEU A 108 -1.11 -12.29 -23.63
N PHE A 109 -1.35 -11.06 -23.16
CA PHE A 109 -1.86 -9.92 -23.92
C PHE A 109 -0.81 -8.82 -24.03
#